data_AF-A0A562T2B5-F1
#
_entry.id   AF-A0A562T2B5-F1
#
_cell.length_a   1.000
_cell.length_b   1.000
_cell.length_c   1.000
_cell.angle_alpha   90.00
_cell.angle_beta   90.00
_cell.angle_gamma   90.00
#
_symmetry.space_group_name_H-M   'P 1'
#
loop_
_entity.id
_entity.type
_entity.pdbx_description
1 polymer ?
#
loop_
_entity_poly.entity_id
_entity_poly.type
_entity_poly.pdbx_seq_one_letter_code
_entity_poly.pdbx_strand_id
1 'polypeptide(L)'
;MNVSEVSKLMDTILSIPGMNDPVKIDLKISRRQVLVLSHVIERGVTGKEGSMAGLLESLPKEALTELGQLSGECLQKAGLVELYEKLKNLGK
;
A
#
# COMPACT_ATOMS: atom_id res chain seq x y z
N MET A 1 -16.59 10.86 -1.04
CA MET A 1 -15.65 11.51 -0.11
C MET A 1 -14.92 12.62 -0.85
N ASN A 2 -14.83 13.80 -0.27
CA ASN A 2 -13.89 14.82 -0.77
C ASN A 2 -12.49 14.56 -0.17
N VAL A 3 -11.45 15.16 -0.74
CA VAL A 3 -10.05 14.97 -0.30
C VAL A 3 -9.85 15.33 1.18
N SER A 4 -10.61 16.29 1.70
CA SER A 4 -10.55 16.75 3.10
C SER A 4 -11.01 15.69 4.11
N GLU A 5 -12.04 14.91 3.77
CA GLU A 5 -12.53 13.81 4.62
C GLU A 5 -11.51 12.66 4.67
N VAL A 6 -10.86 12.35 3.54
CA VAL A 6 -9.82 11.33 3.47
C VAL A 6 -8.58 11.74 4.26
N SER A 7 -8.15 13.00 4.16
CA SER A 7 -7.03 13.52 4.97
C SER A 7 -7.29 13.41 6.47
N LYS A 8 -8.47 13.83 6.95
CA LYS A 8 -8.83 13.73 8.36
C LYS A 8 -8.88 12.29 8.87
N LEU A 9 -9.34 11.36 8.03
CA LEU A 9 -9.33 9.94 8.35
C LEU A 9 -7.90 9.42 8.49
N MET A 10 -7.02 9.75 7.55
CA MET A 10 -5.60 9.38 7.62
C MET A 10 -4.92 9.96 8.86
N ASP A 11 -5.15 11.23 9.20
CA ASP A 11 -4.61 11.86 10.41
C ASP A 11 -5.10 11.15 11.68
N THR A 12 -6.36 10.74 11.72
CA THR A 12 -6.93 9.98 12.84
C THR A 12 -6.28 8.61 12.97
N ILE A 13 -6.04 7.91 11.87
CA ILE A 13 -5.37 6.60 11.88
C ILE A 13 -3.93 6.75 12.36
N LEU A 14 -3.19 7.73 11.84
CA LEU A 14 -1.80 7.97 12.19
C LEU A 14 -1.61 8.44 13.63
N SER A 15 -2.67 8.91 14.29
CA SER A 15 -2.66 9.26 15.72
C SER A 15 -3.03 8.10 16.65
N ILE A 16 -3.35 6.91 16.14
CA ILE A 16 -3.58 5.71 16.96
C ILE A 16 -2.25 5.33 17.66
N PRO A 17 -2.24 5.14 18.99
CA PRO A 17 -1.07 4.65 19.71
C PRO A 17 -0.53 3.35 19.10
N GLY A 18 0.78 3.29 18.88
CA GLY A 18 1.45 2.14 18.27
C GLY A 18 1.62 2.19 16.75
N MET A 19 1.02 3.17 16.05
CA MET A 19 1.20 3.31 14.58
C MET A 19 2.59 3.78 14.16
N ASN A 20 3.36 4.35 15.10
CA ASN A 20 4.77 4.71 14.90
C ASN A 20 5.73 3.67 15.48
N ASP A 21 5.22 2.57 16.06
CA ASP A 21 6.06 1.54 16.64
C ASP A 21 6.74 0.73 15.51
N PRO A 22 8.04 0.44 15.64
CA PRO A 22 8.75 -0.29 14.60
C PRO A 22 8.28 -1.74 14.52
N VAL A 23 7.83 -2.16 13.33
CA VAL A 23 7.48 -3.55 13.03
C VAL A 23 8.59 -4.19 12.20
N LYS A 24 9.09 -5.35 12.63
CA LYS A 24 10.02 -6.16 11.83
C LYS A 24 9.25 -7.06 10.87
N ILE A 25 9.33 -6.76 9.58
CA ILE A 25 8.73 -7.58 8.51
C ILE A 25 9.84 -8.35 7.79
N ASP A 26 9.89 -9.66 7.99
CA ASP A 26 10.80 -10.55 7.25
C ASP A 26 10.12 -11.06 5.96
N LEU A 27 10.65 -10.68 4.81
CA LEU A 27 10.10 -10.96 3.48
C LEU A 27 11.13 -11.69 2.60
N LYS A 28 10.67 -12.72 1.90
CA LYS A 28 11.45 -13.46 0.90
C LYS A 28 10.86 -13.25 -0.48
N ILE A 29 11.24 -12.16 -1.13
CA ILE A 29 10.74 -11.76 -2.45
C ILE A 29 11.86 -11.75 -3.50
N SER A 30 11.47 -11.87 -4.77
CA SER A 30 12.39 -11.83 -5.90
C SER A 30 12.89 -10.41 -6.19
N ARG A 31 14.04 -10.29 -6.88
CA ARG A 31 14.57 -9.00 -7.34
C ARG A 31 13.56 -8.21 -8.19
N ARG A 32 12.73 -8.92 -8.96
CA ARG A 32 11.66 -8.33 -9.77
C ARG A 32 10.62 -7.64 -8.89
N GLN A 33 10.14 -8.33 -7.85
CA GLN A 33 9.15 -7.78 -6.91
C GLN A 33 9.69 -6.55 -6.19
N VAL A 34 10.96 -6.56 -5.78
CA VAL A 34 11.62 -5.38 -5.18
C VAL A 34 11.61 -4.20 -6.15
N LEU A 35 11.98 -4.42 -7.41
CA LEU A 35 12.05 -3.36 -8.42
C LEU A 35 10.66 -2.75 -8.72
N VAL A 36 9.65 -3.61 -8.90
CA VAL A 36 8.27 -3.18 -9.13
C VAL A 36 7.73 -2.41 -7.93
N LEU A 37 7.94 -2.91 -6.71
CA LEU A 37 7.51 -2.26 -5.48
C LEU A 37 8.14 -0.86 -5.35
N SER A 38 9.45 -0.76 -5.54
CA SER A 38 10.17 0.52 -5.48
C SER A 38 9.58 1.55 -6.45
N HIS A 39 9.29 1.11 -7.68
CA HIS A 39 8.78 1.99 -8.74
C HIS A 39 7.33 2.43 -8.48
N VAL A 40 6.50 1.53 -7.92
CA VAL A 40 5.12 1.87 -7.51
C VAL A 40 5.13 2.87 -6.36
N ILE A 41 5.99 2.71 -5.36
CA ILE A 41 6.13 3.65 -4.25
C ILE A 41 6.57 5.03 -4.76
N GLU A 42 7.63 5.08 -5.58
CA GLU A 42 8.16 6.34 -6.12
C GLU A 42 7.08 7.11 -6.90
N ARG A 43 6.29 6.41 -7.72
CA ARG A 43 5.19 7.05 -8.47
C ARG A 43 4.02 7.45 -7.59
N GLY A 44 3.70 6.66 -6.57
CA GLY A 44 2.65 6.99 -5.61
C GLY A 44 2.98 8.25 -4.81
N VAL A 45 4.23 8.43 -4.43
CA VAL A 45 4.71 9.61 -3.68
C VAL A 45 4.81 10.85 -4.56
N THR A 46 5.28 10.71 -5.81
CA THR A 46 5.52 11.86 -6.70
C THR A 46 4.24 12.42 -7.36
N GLY A 47 3.10 11.74 -7.26
CA GLY A 47 1.80 12.25 -7.68
C GLY A 47 1.70 12.59 -9.17
N LYS A 48 2.59 12.07 -10.02
CA LYS A 48 2.55 12.32 -11.47
C LYS A 48 1.36 11.54 -12.08
N GLU A 49 0.21 12.20 -12.13
CA GLU A 49 -1.13 11.66 -12.45
C GLU A 49 -1.23 10.87 -13.77
N GLY A 50 -0.28 11.01 -14.71
CA GLY A 50 -0.29 10.27 -15.98
C GLY A 50 0.48 8.94 -16.02
N SER A 51 1.26 8.59 -14.98
CA SER A 51 2.30 7.55 -15.11
C SER A 51 2.04 6.25 -14.32
N MET A 52 1.09 6.26 -13.37
CA MET A 52 0.78 5.07 -12.57
C MET A 52 -0.05 4.06 -13.36
N ALA A 53 -1.13 4.50 -14.03
CA ALA A 53 -1.99 3.63 -14.81
C ALA A 53 -1.22 2.92 -15.95
N GLY A 54 -0.46 3.69 -16.74
CA GLY A 54 0.36 3.12 -17.81
C GLY A 54 1.49 2.19 -17.32
N LEU A 55 1.97 2.37 -16.08
CA LEU A 55 2.91 1.42 -15.49
C LEU A 55 2.24 0.08 -15.21
N LEU A 56 1.13 0.13 -14.47
CA LEU A 56 0.43 -1.06 -14.03
C LEU A 56 -0.09 -1.84 -15.25
N GLU A 57 -0.50 -1.13 -16.30
CA GLU A 57 -0.88 -1.73 -17.60
C GLU A 57 0.31 -2.36 -18.35
N SER A 58 1.52 -1.83 -18.18
CA SER A 58 2.73 -2.38 -18.80
C SER A 58 3.32 -3.60 -18.07
N LEU A 59 2.87 -3.85 -16.83
CA LEU A 59 3.36 -4.97 -16.03
C LEU A 59 2.63 -6.27 -16.40
N PRO A 60 3.32 -7.42 -16.39
CA PRO A 60 2.67 -8.72 -16.51
C PRO A 60 1.62 -8.92 -15.41
N LYS A 61 0.53 -9.61 -15.72
CA LYS A 61 -0.54 -9.88 -14.74
C LYS A 61 -0.01 -10.61 -13.51
N GLU A 62 0.94 -11.51 -13.70
CA GLU A 62 1.62 -12.24 -12.65
C GLU A 62 2.33 -11.29 -11.68
N ALA A 63 2.99 -10.25 -12.20
CA ALA A 63 3.68 -9.25 -11.37
C ALA A 63 2.68 -8.42 -10.55
N LEU A 64 1.50 -8.12 -11.10
CA LEU A 64 0.44 -7.43 -10.36
C LEU A 64 -0.16 -8.33 -9.26
N THR A 65 -0.36 -9.62 -9.56
CA THR A 65 -0.82 -10.60 -8.56
C THR A 65 0.17 -10.76 -7.43
N GLU A 66 1.46 -10.92 -7.75
CA GLU A 66 2.56 -11.01 -6.78
C GLU A 66 2.65 -9.76 -5.91
N LEU A 67 2.46 -8.57 -6.47
CA LEU A 67 2.46 -7.31 -5.72
C LEU A 67 1.26 -7.20 -4.76
N GLY A 68 0.09 -7.66 -5.21
CA GLY A 68 -1.10 -7.75 -4.36
C GLY A 68 -0.90 -8.73 -3.19
N GLN A 69 -0.29 -9.88 -3.44
CA GLN A 69 0.06 -10.85 -2.40
C GLN A 69 1.05 -10.25 -1.39
N LEU A 70 2.09 -9.57 -1.88
CA LEU A 70 3.07 -8.89 -1.04
C LEU A 70 2.43 -7.84 -0.13
N SER A 71 1.49 -7.04 -0.65
CA SER A 71 0.74 -6.08 0.14
C SER A 71 -0.05 -6.77 1.27
N GLY A 72 -0.68 -7.91 0.99
CA GLY A 72 -1.40 -8.69 2.00
C GLY A 72 -0.47 -9.27 3.06
N GLU A 73 0.68 -9.82 2.66
CA GLU A 73 1.68 -10.36 3.59
C GLU A 73 2.24 -9.28 4.53
N CYS A 74 2.50 -8.08 4.03
CA CYS A 74 2.94 -6.95 4.85
C CYS A 74 1.89 -6.59 5.91
N LEU A 75 0.62 -6.48 5.52
CA LEU A 75 -0.48 -6.21 6.46
C LEU A 75 -0.62 -7.32 7.51
N GLN A 76 -0.50 -8.58 7.09
CA GLN A 76 -0.57 -9.73 7.99
C GLN A 76 0.57 -9.72 9.00
N LYS A 77 1.81 -9.54 8.54
CA LYS A 77 3.00 -9.50 9.41
C LYS A 77 3.01 -8.29 10.34
N ALA A 78 2.35 -7.19 9.96
CA ALA A 78 2.16 -6.02 10.80
C ALA A 78 0.93 -6.10 11.72
N GLY A 79 0.09 -7.13 11.60
CA GLY A 79 -1.15 -7.24 12.37
C GLY A 79 -2.21 -6.20 12.00
N LEU A 80 -2.12 -5.61 10.80
CA LEU A 80 -2.96 -4.49 10.35
C LEU A 80 -4.10 -4.89 9.42
N VAL A 81 -4.34 -6.19 9.20
CA VAL A 81 -5.36 -6.69 8.25
C VAL A 81 -6.75 -6.17 8.61
N GLU A 82 -7.17 -6.33 9.86
CA GLU A 82 -8.52 -5.93 10.30
C GLU A 82 -8.73 -4.41 10.21
N LEU A 83 -7.70 -3.63 10.58
CA LEU A 83 -7.74 -2.18 10.44
C LEU A 83 -7.87 -1.79 8.96
N TYR A 84 -7.04 -2.38 8.09
CA TYR A 84 -7.08 -2.11 6.65
C TYR A 84 -8.44 -2.44 6.02
N GLU A 85 -9.07 -3.55 6.41
CA GLU A 85 -10.42 -3.90 5.95
C GLU A 85 -11.47 -2.90 6.42
N LYS A 86 -11.44 -2.47 7.68
CA LYS A 86 -12.33 -1.42 8.21
C LYS A 86 -12.17 -0.13 7.41
N LEU A 87 -10.93 0.27 7.10
CA LEU A 87 -10.64 1.46 6.30
C LEU A 87 -11.16 1.38 4.87
N LYS A 88 -11.02 0.21 4.23
CA LYS A 88 -11.56 -0.02 2.88
C LYS A 88 -13.10 0.11 2.84
N ASN A 89 -13.76 -0.21 3.94
CA ASN A 89 -15.22 -0.12 4.06
C ASN A 89 -15.71 1.29 4.47
N LEU A 90 -14.85 2.12 5.08
CA LEU A 90 -15.20 3.51 5.41
C LEU A 90 -15.43 4.39 4.17
N GLY A 91 -14.89 3.98 3.03
CA GLY A 91 -14.94 4.74 1.78
C GLY A 91 -15.96 4.26 0.74
N LYS A 92 -16.81 3.29 1.11
CA LYS A 92 -17.87 2.75 0.24
C LYS A 92 -19.23 3.33 0.59
#